data_AF-A0A1H8WGL8-F1
#
_entry.id   AF-A0A1H8WGL8-F1
#
_cell.length_a   1.000
_cell.length_b   1.000
_cell.length_c   1.000
_cell.angle_alpha   90.00
_cell.angle_beta   90.00
_cell.angle_gamma   90.00
#
_symmetry.space_group_name_H-M   'P 1'
#
loop_
_entity.id
_entity.type
_entity.pdbx_description
1 polymer ?
#
loop_
_entity_poly.entity_id
_entity_poly.type
_entity_poly.pdbx_seq_one_letter_code
_entity_poly.pdbx_strand_id
1 'polypeptide(L)'
;MTSRRAAHSQSEVSTLFRPMSEFDPSEPALVHDLRRDRLLPWSPSFQRSYQRTARELAPGVVDYDGLLLDGWMIPEDECQH
;
A
#
# COMPACT_ATOMS: atom_id res chain seq x y z
N MET A 1 26.95 9.89 21.60
CA MET A 1 27.02 8.41 21.63
C MET A 1 26.21 7.89 20.46
N THR A 2 26.87 7.22 19.53
CA THR A 2 26.35 6.68 18.28
C THR A 2 25.61 5.36 18.50
N SER A 3 24.44 5.18 17.88
CA SER A 3 23.82 3.88 17.55
C SER A 3 22.53 4.13 16.77
N ARG A 4 22.15 3.41 15.71
CA ARG A 4 22.79 2.39 14.87
C ARG A 4 21.94 2.38 13.59
N ARG A 5 22.61 2.29 12.44
CA ARG A 5 22.02 2.15 11.10
C ARG A 5 21.30 0.80 11.01
N ALA A 6 20.05 0.78 10.53
CA ALA A 6 19.37 -0.43 10.07
C ALA A 6 18.82 -0.17 8.67
N ALA A 7 19.03 -1.15 7.81
CA ALA A 7 18.96 -1.11 6.36
C ALA A 7 17.54 -0.91 5.82
N HIS A 8 17.41 -0.05 4.81
CA HIS A 8 16.40 -0.21 3.76
C HIS A 8 17.07 0.03 2.41
N SER A 9 17.98 -0.88 2.06
CA SER A 9 18.33 -1.12 0.66
C SER A 9 17.24 -2.04 0.10
N GLN A 10 16.10 -1.47 -0.27
CA GLN A 10 15.14 -2.13 -1.16
C GLN A 10 14.65 -1.08 -2.18
N SER A 11 15.27 -1.15 -3.36
CA SER A 11 14.65 -0.90 -4.65
C SER A 11 14.31 0.56 -5.01
N GLU A 12 15.24 1.19 -5.73
CA GLU A 12 15.06 2.40 -6.55
C GLU A 12 14.12 2.18 -7.76
N VAL A 13 13.12 1.30 -7.65
CA VAL A 13 12.21 0.93 -8.75
C VAL A 13 10.78 0.86 -8.20
N SER A 14 10.23 2.02 -7.81
CA SER A 14 8.78 2.31 -7.65
C SER A 14 8.57 3.70 -7.03
N THR A 15 9.19 4.75 -7.59
CA THR A 15 9.04 6.13 -7.06
C THR A 15 7.60 6.67 -7.11
N LEU A 16 6.65 5.90 -7.65
CA LEU A 16 5.24 6.27 -7.80
C LEU A 16 4.36 5.75 -6.65
N PHE A 17 4.74 4.65 -5.98
CA PHE A 17 3.91 4.03 -4.95
C PHE A 17 4.48 4.27 -3.56
N ARG A 18 3.61 4.70 -2.65
CA ARG A 18 3.88 4.81 -1.22
C ARG A 18 3.79 3.42 -0.57
N PRO A 19 4.57 3.14 0.48
CA PRO A 19 4.54 1.83 1.14
C PRO A 19 3.20 1.60 1.86
N MET A 20 2.74 0.34 1.91
CA MET A 20 1.48 -0.02 2.60
C MET A 20 1.49 0.28 4.11
N SER A 21 2.66 0.48 4.73
CA SER A 21 2.78 0.91 6.13
C SER A 21 2.22 2.31 6.39
N GLU A 22 2.16 3.17 5.36
CA GLU A 22 1.60 4.52 5.42
C GLU A 22 0.17 4.59 4.87
N PHE A 23 -0.40 3.46 4.49
CA PHE A 23 -1.70 3.41 3.84
C PHE A 23 -2.82 3.77 4.81
N ASP A 24 -3.63 4.78 4.46
CA ASP A 24 -4.87 5.09 5.17
C ASP A 24 -6.06 4.39 4.48
N PRO A 25 -6.61 3.31 5.07
CA PRO A 25 -7.71 2.57 4.47
C PRO A 25 -9.05 3.35 4.51
N SER A 26 -9.12 4.51 5.18
CA SER A 26 -10.32 5.34 5.26
C SER A 26 -10.49 6.34 4.11
N GLU A 27 -9.45 6.52 3.28
CA GLU A 27 -9.46 7.41 2.12
C GLU A 27 -9.50 6.62 0.80
N PRO A 28 -10.09 7.16 -0.28
CA PRO A 28 -10.01 6.55 -1.60
C PRO A 28 -8.56 6.55 -2.11
N ALA A 29 -8.13 5.43 -2.68
CA ALA A 29 -6.76 5.25 -3.15
C ALA A 29 -6.70 4.32 -4.38
N LEU A 30 -5.53 4.21 -5.00
CA LEU A 30 -5.16 3.11 -5.88
C LEU A 30 -4.15 2.23 -5.14
N VAL A 31 -4.44 0.94 -4.99
CA VAL A 31 -3.52 -0.04 -4.38
C VAL A 31 -2.93 -0.94 -5.46
N HIS A 32 -1.64 -1.24 -5.35
CA HIS A 32 -0.93 -2.12 -6.26
C HIS A 32 -0.99 -3.56 -5.74
N ASP A 33 -1.46 -4.50 -6.56
CA ASP A 33 -1.47 -5.93 -6.28
C ASP A 33 -0.26 -6.59 -6.95
N LEU A 34 0.80 -6.82 -6.18
CA LEU A 34 2.04 -7.49 -6.60
C LEU A 34 1.78 -8.89 -7.17
N ARG A 35 0.71 -9.58 -6.71
CA ARG A 35 0.41 -10.94 -7.18
C ARG A 35 -0.03 -10.97 -8.64
N ARG A 36 -0.70 -9.92 -9.10
CA ARG A 36 -1.26 -9.81 -10.46
C ARG A 36 -0.70 -8.63 -11.25
N ASP A 37 0.25 -7.90 -10.67
CA ASP A 37 0.92 -6.74 -11.24
C ASP A 37 -0.09 -5.72 -11.81
N ARG A 38 -1.05 -5.30 -10.96
CA ARG A 38 -2.13 -4.39 -11.38
C ARG A 38 -2.52 -3.41 -10.30
N LEU A 39 -3.02 -2.25 -10.72
CA LEU A 39 -3.66 -1.27 -9.85
C LEU A 39 -5.13 -1.56 -9.66
N LEU A 40 -5.58 -1.44 -8.41
CA LEU A 40 -6.95 -1.65 -7.99
C LEU A 40 -7.49 -0.40 -7.29
N PRO A 41 -8.72 0.02 -7.59
CA PRO A 41 -9.35 1.09 -6.83
C PRO A 41 -9.66 0.61 -5.42
N TRP A 42 -9.21 1.39 -4.45
CA TRP A 42 -9.55 1.21 -3.05
C TRP A 42 -10.76 2.08 -2.68
N SER A 43 -11.74 1.46 -2.01
CA SER A 43 -12.87 2.16 -1.43
C SER A 43 -12.77 2.14 0.10
N PRO A 44 -13.04 3.27 0.79
CA PRO A 44 -13.19 3.32 2.25
C PRO A 44 -14.20 2.30 2.81
N SER A 45 -15.13 1.81 1.97
CA SER A 45 -16.06 0.73 2.33
C SER A 45 -15.34 -0.55 2.79
N PHE A 46 -14.12 -0.80 2.32
CA PHE A 46 -13.33 -1.96 2.69
C PHE A 46 -12.53 -1.77 3.99
N GLN A 47 -12.48 -0.55 4.55
CA GLN A 47 -11.69 -0.21 5.74
C GLN A 47 -11.88 -1.20 6.88
N ARG A 48 -13.14 -1.48 7.25
CA ARG A 48 -13.45 -2.40 8.36
C ARG A 48 -12.97 -3.83 8.09
N SER A 49 -13.08 -4.28 6.84
CA SER A 49 -12.59 -5.61 6.46
C SER A 49 -11.06 -5.63 6.51
N TYR A 50 -10.41 -4.62 5.94
CA TYR A 50 -8.97 -4.47 5.93
C TYR A 50 -8.38 -4.53 7.33
N GLN A 51 -8.86 -3.68 8.25
CA GLN A 51 -8.37 -3.66 9.63
C GLN A 51 -8.56 -4.98 10.37
N ARG A 52 -9.54 -5.80 9.95
CA ARG A 52 -9.85 -7.08 10.58
C ARG A 52 -9.05 -8.25 10.01
N THR A 53 -8.80 -8.25 8.70
CA THR A 53 -8.28 -9.43 7.98
C THR A 53 -6.92 -9.21 7.33
N ALA A 54 -6.53 -7.96 7.09
CA ALA A 54 -5.24 -7.66 6.49
C ALA A 54 -4.09 -8.09 7.41
N ARG A 55 -3.04 -8.64 6.81
CA ARG A 55 -1.86 -9.14 7.52
C ARG A 55 -0.60 -8.72 6.80
N GLU A 56 0.32 -8.11 7.52
CA GLU A 56 1.65 -7.82 6.97
C GLU A 56 2.43 -9.13 6.79
N LEU A 57 2.90 -9.40 5.57
CA LEU A 57 3.72 -10.56 5.24
C LEU A 57 5.21 -10.22 5.22
N ALA A 58 5.55 -9.01 4.78
CA ALA A 58 6.89 -8.47 4.73
C ALA A 58 6.83 -6.95 4.92
N PRO A 59 7.95 -6.27 5.25
CA PRO A 59 7.96 -4.82 5.43
C PRO A 59 7.37 -4.09 4.21
N GLY A 60 6.20 -3.46 4.40
CA GLY A 60 5.49 -2.74 3.34
C GLY A 60 4.62 -3.59 2.41
N VAL A 61 4.48 -4.90 2.68
CA VAL A 61 3.65 -5.83 1.90
C VAL A 61 2.57 -6.48 2.76
N VAL A 62 1.32 -6.35 2.34
CA VAL A 62 0.12 -6.78 3.05
C VAL A 62 -0.67 -7.82 2.26
N ASP A 63 -0.99 -8.94 2.89
CA ASP A 63 -1.99 -9.90 2.40
C ASP A 63 -3.39 -9.44 2.81
N TYR A 64 -4.28 -9.30 1.84
CA TYR A 64 -5.67 -8.92 2.07
C TYR A 64 -6.58 -9.55 1.02
N ASP A 65 -7.55 -10.37 1.45
CA ASP A 65 -8.57 -10.99 0.57
C ASP A 65 -8.00 -11.72 -0.66
N GLY A 66 -6.83 -12.36 -0.50
CA GLY A 66 -6.12 -13.07 -1.56
C GLY A 66 -5.29 -12.18 -2.50
N LEU A 67 -5.23 -10.88 -2.23
CA LEU A 67 -4.35 -9.90 -2.89
C LEU A 67 -3.04 -9.75 -2.11
N LEU A 68 -1.98 -9.38 -2.83
CA LEU A 68 -0.69 -9.07 -2.23
C LEU A 68 -0.37 -7.60 -2.48
N LEU A 69 -0.70 -6.74 -1.53
CA LEU A 69 -0.59 -5.30 -1.66
C LEU A 69 0.82 -4.84 -1.24
N ASP A 70 1.59 -4.26 -2.14
CA ASP A 70 2.96 -3.78 -1.87
C ASP A 70 3.11 -2.26 -1.98
N GLY A 71 2.08 -1.57 -2.46
CA GLY A 71 2.08 -0.11 -2.54
C GLY A 71 0.72 0.50 -2.78
N TRP A 72 0.64 1.81 -2.55
CA TRP A 72 -0.56 2.60 -2.79
C TRP A 72 -0.22 3.99 -3.32
N MET A 73 -1.18 4.64 -3.97
CA MET A 73 -1.10 6.04 -4.37
C MET A 73 -2.47 6.69 -4.25
N ILE A 74 -2.48 8.01 -4.10
CA ILE A 74 -3.71 8.80 -4.18
C ILE A 74 -4.06 8.84 -5.68
N PRO A 75 -5.29 8.46 -6.10
CA PRO A 75 -5.72 8.74 -7.45
C PRO A 75 -5.54 10.25 -7.65
N GLU A 76 -4.80 10.66 -8.69
CA GLU A 76 -4.82 12.07 -9.06
C GLU A 76 -6.28 12.39 -9.34
N ASP A 77 -6.90 13.17 -8.44
CA ASP A 77 -8.25 13.65 -8.62
C ASP A 77 -8.30 14.18 -10.05
N GLU A 78 -9.18 13.59 -10.87
CA GLU A 78 -9.81 14.37 -11.91
C GLU A 78 -10.57 15.48 -11.19
N CYS A 79 -9.84 16.54 -10.78
CA CYS A 79 -10.35 17.87 -10.49
C CYS A 79 -10.91 18.47 -11.80
N GLN A 80 -11.79 17.73 -12.48
CA GLN A 80 -12.47 18.08 -13.71
C GLN A 80 -13.88 17.50 -13.69
N HIS A 81 -14.77 18.10 -12.90
CA HIS A 81 -15.92 18.84 -13.43
C HIS A 81 -16.83 19.41 -12.33
#